data_AF-A0A397KW46-F1
#
_entry.id   AF-A0A397KW46-F1
#
_cell.length_a   1.000
_cell.length_b   1.000
_cell.length_c   1.000
_cell.angle_alpha   90.00
_cell.angle_beta   90.00
_cell.angle_gamma   90.00
#
_symmetry.space_group_name_H-M   'P 1'
#
loop_
_entity.id
_entity.type
_entity.pdbx_description
1 polymer ?
#
loop_
_entity_poly.entity_id
_entity_poly.type
_entity_poly.pdbx_seq_one_letter_code
_entity_poly.pdbx_strand_id
1 'polypeptide(L)'
;MSKVAKNNEDKVKVELLGFGEHVGDGSITLSSFLGPLMRENVPVLLGDWRHLDEQTKDTMWEEIHARFKLTEQWQKEVVLKQMGCIWRSSMSRSVSNVRAVRSMEQIISLKPSNVQSASAWMNWMKMNKGKEFKVV
;
A
#
# COMPACT_ATOMS: atom_id res chain seq x y z
N MET A 1 11.90 -1.27 12.32
CA MET A 1 10.72 -0.68 12.99
C MET A 1 11.18 0.57 13.71
N SER A 2 11.01 1.73 13.06
CA SER A 2 11.55 3.01 13.52
C SER A 2 10.58 3.69 14.49
N LYS A 3 11.13 4.28 15.55
CA LYS A 3 10.46 4.90 16.70
C LYS A 3 9.31 5.82 16.27
N VAL A 4 8.11 5.60 16.81
CA VAL A 4 7.04 6.61 16.79
C VAL A 4 7.56 7.85 17.51
N ALA A 5 7.37 9.02 16.90
CA ALA A 5 7.80 10.29 17.49
C ALA A 5 7.04 10.50 18.81
N LYS A 6 7.76 10.63 19.93
CA LYS A 6 7.15 10.85 21.25
C LYS A 6 6.72 12.31 21.42
N ASN A 7 7.42 13.25 20.78
CA ASN A 7 7.11 14.67 20.77
C ASN A 7 6.84 15.18 19.35
N ASN A 8 6.04 16.24 19.23
CA ASN A 8 5.69 16.84 17.94
C ASN A 8 6.90 17.45 17.21
N GLU A 9 7.95 17.83 17.94
CA GLU A 9 9.20 18.37 17.38
C GLU A 9 10.08 17.31 16.74
N ASP A 10 9.92 16.04 17.14
CA ASP A 10 10.65 14.90 16.58
C ASP A 10 10.04 14.42 15.25
N LYS A 11 8.88 14.96 14.86
CA LYS A 11 8.22 14.60 13.60
C LYS A 11 8.98 15.16 12.41
N VAL A 12 9.08 14.35 11.37
CA VAL A 12 9.71 14.73 10.10
C VAL A 12 8.87 15.84 9.46
N LYS A 13 9.48 17.00 9.21
CA LYS A 13 8.84 18.07 8.45
C LYS A 13 8.74 17.65 6.98
N VAL A 14 7.57 17.82 6.39
CA VAL A 14 7.33 17.57 4.97
C VAL A 14 6.73 18.83 4.37
N GLU A 15 7.34 19.31 3.31
CA GLU A 15 6.80 20.42 2.53
C GLU A 15 5.91 19.85 1.44
N LEU A 16 4.64 20.25 1.44
CA LEU A 16 3.68 19.95 0.38
C LEU A 16 3.43 21.24 -0.40
N LEU A 17 3.64 21.19 -1.71
CA LEU A 17 3.24 22.25 -2.63
C LEU A 17 1.71 22.29 -2.72
N GLY A 18 1.15 23.43 -3.17
CA GLY A 18 -0.30 23.62 -3.28
C GLY A 18 -1.03 22.61 -4.19
N PHE A 19 -0.29 21.87 -5.03
CA PHE A 19 -0.82 20.79 -5.87
C PHE A 19 -0.71 19.39 -5.22
N GLY A 20 -0.20 19.30 -3.99
CA GLY A 20 -0.06 18.06 -3.23
C GLY A 20 1.23 17.28 -3.48
N GLU A 21 2.17 17.84 -4.24
CA GLU A 21 3.51 17.26 -4.41
C GLU A 21 4.35 17.54 -3.17
N HIS A 22 5.02 16.51 -2.64
CA HIS A 22 5.92 16.68 -1.51
C HIS A 22 7.37 16.89 -1.99
N VAL A 23 8.06 17.88 -1.44
CA VAL A 23 9.44 18.25 -1.82
C VAL A 23 10.40 18.23 -0.62
N GLY A 24 11.71 18.24 -0.90
CA GLY A 24 12.77 18.23 0.11
C GLY A 24 13.06 16.86 0.74
N ASP A 25 13.90 16.84 1.78
CA ASP A 25 14.38 15.59 2.39
C ASP A 25 13.28 14.78 3.09
N GLY A 26 12.29 15.49 3.66
CA GLY A 26 11.12 14.87 4.28
C GLY A 26 10.25 14.09 3.29
N SER A 27 10.25 14.51 2.02
CA SER A 27 9.50 13.87 0.92
C SER A 27 10.04 12.48 0.60
N ILE A 28 11.37 12.30 0.60
CA ILE A 28 12.02 10.99 0.38
C ILE A 28 11.62 10.03 1.51
N THR A 29 11.65 10.51 2.75
CA THR A 29 11.29 9.73 3.93
C THR A 29 9.81 9.34 3.92
N LEU A 30 8.92 10.29 3.58
CA LEU A 30 7.49 10.04 3.45
C LEU A 30 7.22 8.99 2.37
N SER A 31 7.74 9.18 1.16
CA SER A 31 7.52 8.26 0.04
C SER A 31 8.00 6.84 0.36
N SER A 32 9.18 6.71 0.98
CA SER A 32 9.73 5.43 1.43
C SER A 32 8.89 4.76 2.51
N PHE A 33 8.18 5.55 3.33
CA PHE A 33 7.31 5.05 4.39
C PHE A 33 5.92 4.63 3.89
N LEU A 34 5.31 5.38 2.97
CA LEU A 34 3.95 5.12 2.48
C LEU A 34 3.83 3.75 1.80
N GLY A 35 4.85 3.33 1.07
CA GLY A 35 4.83 2.06 0.33
C GLY A 35 4.68 0.81 1.21
N PRO A 36 5.60 0.59 2.18
CA PRO A 36 5.48 -0.50 3.15
C PRO A 36 4.18 -0.43 3.96
N LEU A 37 3.84 0.74 4.51
CA LEU A 37 2.61 0.93 5.30
C LEU A 37 1.37 0.49 4.52
N MET A 38 1.26 0.92 3.26
CA MET A 38 0.16 0.52 2.38
C MET A 38 0.13 -1.00 2.17
N ARG A 39 1.28 -1.63 1.90
CA ARG A 39 1.35 -3.09 1.64
C ARG A 39 1.06 -3.94 2.87
N GLU A 40 1.32 -3.43 4.07
CA GLU A 40 0.99 -4.10 5.32
C GLU A 40 -0.52 -4.06 5.58
N ASN A 41 -1.15 -2.90 5.35
CA ASN A 41 -2.56 -2.68 5.68
C ASN A 41 -3.55 -3.08 4.57
N VAL A 42 -3.18 -2.91 3.30
CA VAL A 42 -4.11 -3.05 2.17
C VAL A 42 -3.81 -4.32 1.37
N PRO A 43 -4.72 -5.32 1.36
CA PRO A 43 -4.49 -6.55 0.62
C PRO A 43 -4.58 -6.32 -0.88
N VAL A 44 -3.79 -7.10 -1.64
CA VAL A 44 -3.84 -7.12 -3.12
C VAL A 44 -5.17 -7.67 -3.66
N LEU A 45 -5.94 -8.33 -2.79
CA LEU A 45 -7.27 -8.86 -3.10
C LEU A 45 -8.34 -7.77 -3.24
N LEU A 46 -8.06 -6.56 -2.77
CA LEU A 46 -8.98 -5.43 -2.93
C LEU A 46 -9.21 -5.17 -4.43
N GLY A 47 -10.47 -4.98 -4.83
CA GLY A 47 -10.81 -4.71 -6.23
C GLY A 47 -10.60 -3.23 -6.62
N ASP A 48 -10.89 -2.32 -5.71
CA ASP A 48 -10.83 -0.87 -5.94
C ASP A 48 -10.46 -0.15 -4.63
N TRP A 49 -9.50 0.78 -4.71
CA TRP A 49 -9.09 1.63 -3.58
C TRP A 49 -10.25 2.39 -2.92
N ARG A 50 -11.26 2.78 -3.72
CA ARG A 50 -12.44 3.50 -3.23
C ARG A 50 -13.27 2.65 -2.27
N HIS A 51 -13.20 1.33 -2.38
CA HIS A 51 -13.91 0.39 -1.51
C HIS A 51 -13.12 0.01 -0.25
N LEU A 52 -11.91 0.54 -0.06
CA LEU A 52 -11.20 0.38 1.21
C LEU A 52 -11.97 1.09 2.32
N ASP A 53 -12.20 0.39 3.42
CA ASP A 53 -12.93 0.89 4.58
C ASP A 53 -12.25 2.10 5.20
N GLU A 54 -13.05 2.98 5.80
CA GLU A 54 -12.56 4.22 6.40
C GLU A 54 -11.65 3.93 7.60
N GLN A 55 -11.95 2.89 8.39
CA GLN A 55 -11.14 2.51 9.55
C GLN A 55 -9.68 2.18 9.17
N THR A 56 -9.46 1.46 8.07
CA THR A 56 -8.11 1.16 7.57
C THR A 56 -7.41 2.41 7.05
N LYS A 57 -8.13 3.31 6.36
CA LYS A 57 -7.59 4.61 5.93
C LYS A 57 -7.19 5.47 7.12
N ASP A 58 -8.00 5.48 8.17
CA ASP A 58 -7.75 6.25 9.38
C ASP A 58 -6.57 5.67 10.15
N THR A 59 -6.48 4.35 10.30
CA THR A 59 -5.32 3.67 10.91
C THR A 59 -4.01 4.05 10.19
N MET A 60 -3.99 3.95 8.85
CA MET A 60 -2.82 4.36 8.08
C MET A 60 -2.51 5.85 8.25
N TRP A 61 -3.53 6.70 8.28
CA TRP A 61 -3.35 8.13 8.50
C TRP A 61 -2.78 8.45 9.89
N GLU A 62 -3.24 7.78 10.94
CA GLU A 62 -2.71 7.94 12.29
C GLU A 62 -1.22 7.60 12.36
N GLU A 63 -0.79 6.53 11.71
CA GLU A 63 0.63 6.16 11.63
C GLU A 63 1.48 7.21 10.90
N ILE A 64 0.95 7.79 9.82
CA ILE A 64 1.60 8.87 9.07
C ILE A 64 1.66 10.12 9.93
N HIS A 65 0.54 10.54 10.51
CA HIS A 65 0.42 11.72 11.34
C HIS A 65 1.30 11.65 12.60
N ALA A 66 1.52 10.45 13.13
CA ALA A 66 2.42 10.23 14.26
C ALA A 66 3.90 10.44 13.91
N ARG A 67 4.30 10.35 12.64
CA ARG A 67 5.71 10.42 12.19
C ARG A 67 6.04 11.69 11.41
N PHE A 68 5.06 12.26 10.72
CA PHE A 68 5.23 13.40 9.84
C PHE A 68 4.41 14.58 10.34
N LYS A 69 4.98 15.78 10.20
CA LYS A 69 4.32 17.03 10.60
C LYS A 69 3.36 17.49 9.49
N LEU A 70 2.23 16.80 9.38
CA LEU A 70 1.11 17.13 8.48
C LEU A 70 -0.06 17.62 9.32
N THR A 71 -0.40 18.91 9.25
CA THR A 71 -1.38 19.54 10.15
C THR A 71 -2.72 19.84 9.51
N GLU A 72 -2.80 19.82 8.17
CA GLU A 72 -3.97 20.30 7.45
C GLU A 72 -4.76 19.14 6.84
N GLN A 73 -6.09 19.24 6.87
CA GLN A 73 -6.99 18.18 6.41
C GLN A 73 -6.79 17.82 4.93
N TRP A 74 -6.52 18.80 4.07
CA TRP A 74 -6.28 18.55 2.65
C TRP A 74 -5.02 17.68 2.41
N GLN A 75 -4.05 17.71 3.33
CA GLN A 75 -2.85 16.88 3.26
C GLN A 75 -3.19 15.40 3.45
N LYS A 76 -4.16 15.10 4.32
CA LYS A 76 -4.72 13.74 4.48
C LYS A 76 -5.25 13.22 3.15
N GLU A 77 -6.06 14.01 2.47
CA GLU A 77 -6.68 13.61 1.20
C GLU A 77 -5.63 13.38 0.10
N VAL A 78 -4.65 14.28 -0.01
CA VAL A 78 -3.53 14.16 -0.95
C VAL A 78 -2.72 12.89 -0.69
N VAL A 79 -2.32 12.65 0.55
CA VAL A 79 -1.49 11.49 0.91
C VAL A 79 -2.25 10.19 0.70
N LEU A 80 -3.52 10.10 1.09
CA LEU A 80 -4.35 8.92 0.84
C LEU A 80 -4.55 8.67 -0.66
N LYS A 81 -4.69 9.73 -1.47
CA LYS A 81 -4.74 9.61 -2.94
C LYS A 81 -3.42 9.05 -3.50
N GLN A 82 -2.27 9.53 -3.01
CA GLN A 82 -0.95 9.01 -3.37
C GLN A 82 -0.83 7.53 -3.01
N MET A 83 -1.25 7.12 -1.81
CA MET A 83 -1.27 5.72 -1.40
C MET A 83 -2.12 4.85 -2.34
N GLY A 84 -3.26 5.35 -2.82
CA GLY A 84 -4.06 4.65 -3.83
C GLY A 84 -3.33 4.45 -5.17
N CYS A 85 -2.48 5.40 -5.59
CA CYS A 85 -1.61 5.23 -6.75
C CYS A 85 -0.52 4.18 -6.51
N ILE A 86 0.10 4.18 -5.32
CA ILE A 86 1.11 3.21 -4.92
C ILE A 86 0.49 1.80 -4.86
N TRP A 87 -0.73 1.68 -4.33
CA TRP A 87 -1.49 0.44 -4.27
C TRP A 87 -1.75 -0.13 -5.66
N ARG A 88 -2.29 0.67 -6.60
CA ARG A 88 -2.50 0.24 -8.00
C ARG A 88 -1.22 -0.25 -8.66
N SER A 89 -0.11 0.47 -8.44
CA SER A 89 1.20 0.07 -8.95
C SER A 89 1.71 -1.22 -8.31
N SER A 90 1.42 -1.45 -7.04
CA SER A 90 1.70 -2.72 -6.35
C SER A 90 0.87 -3.87 -6.89
N MET A 91 -0.43 -3.67 -7.09
CA MET A 91 -1.35 -4.66 -7.64
C MET A 91 -0.92 -5.07 -9.05
N SER A 92 -0.60 -4.10 -9.92
CA SER A 92 -0.10 -4.37 -11.27
C SER A 92 1.15 -5.24 -11.24
N ARG A 93 2.14 -4.93 -10.38
CA ARG A 93 3.34 -5.76 -10.20
C ARG A 93 3.03 -7.17 -9.72
N SER A 94 2.14 -7.32 -8.73
CA SER A 94 1.71 -8.63 -8.24
C SER A 94 1.05 -9.46 -9.33
N VAL A 95 0.17 -8.86 -10.15
CA VAL A 95 -0.46 -9.55 -11.29
C VAL A 95 0.57 -9.98 -12.31
N SER A 96 1.52 -9.11 -12.66
CA SER A 96 2.61 -9.44 -13.58
C SER A 96 3.46 -10.60 -13.08
N ASN A 97 3.81 -10.61 -11.79
CA ASN A 97 4.56 -11.70 -11.16
C ASN A 97 3.78 -13.02 -11.21
N VAL A 98 2.49 -12.99 -10.86
CA VAL A 98 1.62 -14.18 -10.91
C VAL A 98 1.48 -14.74 -12.33
N ARG A 99 1.42 -13.88 -13.34
CA ARG A 99 1.37 -14.29 -14.76
C ARG A 99 2.69 -14.86 -15.27
N ALA A 100 3.82 -14.35 -14.78
CA ALA A 100 5.15 -14.83 -15.18
C ALA A 100 5.48 -16.22 -14.62
N VAL A 101 4.91 -16.58 -13.47
CA VAL A 101 5.21 -17.85 -12.79
C VAL A 101 4.46 -19.03 -13.42
N ARG A 102 5.19 -20.12 -13.69
CA ARG A 102 4.65 -21.37 -14.23
C ARG A 102 4.40 -22.46 -13.18
N SER A 103 5.14 -22.44 -12.06
CA SER A 103 5.04 -23.42 -10.98
C SER A 103 4.01 -23.03 -9.92
N MET A 104 3.27 -24.02 -9.41
CA MET A 104 2.31 -23.84 -8.31
C MET A 104 2.99 -23.49 -6.99
N GLU A 105 4.19 -24.02 -6.73
CA GLU A 105 4.95 -23.75 -5.51
C GLU A 105 5.41 -22.29 -5.44
N GLN A 106 5.91 -21.76 -6.56
CA GLN A 106 6.30 -20.36 -6.70
C GLN A 106 5.08 -19.43 -6.57
N ILE A 107 3.92 -19.88 -7.02
CA ILE A 107 2.64 -19.17 -6.86
C ILE A 107 2.27 -19.04 -5.37
N ILE A 108 2.45 -20.11 -4.60
CA ILE A 108 2.17 -20.13 -3.16
C ILE A 108 3.16 -19.23 -2.41
N SER A 109 4.43 -19.22 -2.81
CA SER A 109 5.45 -18.37 -2.18
C SER A 109 5.26 -16.87 -2.44
N LEU A 110 4.52 -16.49 -3.48
CA LEU A 110 4.16 -15.10 -3.76
C LEU A 110 3.02 -14.55 -2.87
N LYS A 111 2.41 -15.36 -2.00
CA LYS A 111 1.31 -14.93 -1.15
C LYS A 111 1.75 -13.80 -0.19
N PRO A 112 1.12 -12.62 -0.24
CA PRO A 112 1.37 -11.57 0.74
C PRO A 112 0.97 -12.01 2.16
N SER A 113 1.73 -11.58 3.17
CA SER A 113 1.47 -11.92 4.58
C SER A 113 0.14 -11.38 5.10
N ASN A 114 -0.32 -10.23 4.58
CA ASN A 114 -1.59 -9.61 4.96
C ASN A 114 -2.83 -10.28 4.35
N VAL A 115 -2.65 -11.25 3.44
CA VAL A 115 -3.74 -12.07 2.93
C VAL A 115 -3.87 -13.30 3.83
N GLN A 116 -4.83 -13.28 4.75
CA GLN A 116 -5.01 -14.37 5.72
C GLN A 116 -5.50 -15.67 5.07
N SER A 117 -6.46 -15.56 4.14
CA SER A 117 -7.06 -16.72 3.49
C SER A 117 -6.24 -17.21 2.29
N ALA A 118 -5.66 -18.41 2.43
CA ALA A 118 -4.98 -19.08 1.32
C ALA A 118 -5.95 -19.40 0.16
N SER A 119 -7.21 -19.73 0.45
CA SER A 119 -8.22 -19.98 -0.60
C SER A 119 -8.59 -18.71 -1.35
N ALA A 120 -8.71 -17.56 -0.65
CA ALA A 120 -8.94 -16.27 -1.29
C ALA A 120 -7.78 -15.86 -2.19
N TRP A 121 -6.53 -16.10 -1.74
CA TRP A 121 -5.33 -15.92 -2.57
C TRP A 121 -5.42 -16.78 -3.83
N MET A 122 -5.65 -18.09 -3.70
CA MET A 122 -5.75 -19.00 -4.85
C MET A 122 -6.83 -18.59 -5.85
N ASN A 123 -7.99 -18.15 -5.37
CA ASN A 123 -9.08 -17.68 -6.23
C ASN A 123 -8.68 -16.44 -7.01
N TRP A 124 -8.09 -15.45 -6.33
CA TRP A 124 -7.59 -14.23 -6.97
C TRP A 124 -6.52 -14.55 -8.02
N MET A 125 -5.64 -15.51 -7.77
CA MET A 125 -4.64 -15.95 -8.74
C MET A 125 -5.27 -16.58 -9.97
N LYS A 126 -6.22 -17.51 -9.80
CA LYS A 126 -6.95 -18.14 -10.90
C LYS A 126 -7.62 -17.09 -11.80
N MET A 127 -8.23 -16.06 -11.19
CA MET A 127 -8.83 -14.95 -11.93
C MET A 127 -7.79 -14.15 -12.74
N ASN A 128 -6.61 -13.89 -12.17
CA ASN A 128 -5.61 -13.01 -12.77
C ASN A 128 -4.65 -13.70 -13.76
N LYS A 129 -4.53 -15.03 -13.70
CA LYS A 129 -3.73 -15.82 -14.66
C LYS A 129 -4.43 -16.05 -16.01
N GLY A 130 -5.73 -15.77 -16.09
CA GLY A 130 -6.52 -15.90 -17.32
C GLY A 130 -6.82 -17.35 -17.72
N LYS A 131 -7.46 -17.53 -18.90
CA LYS A 131 -7.93 -18.83 -19.42
C LYS A 131 -6.81 -19.85 -19.72
N GLU A 132 -5.56 -19.42 -19.77
CA GLU A 132 -4.41 -20.31 -20.05
C GLU A 132 -3.95 -21.13 -18.84
N PHE A 133 -4.47 -20.84 -17.64
CA PHE A 133 -4.19 -21.67 -16.48
C PHE A 133 -5.13 -22.87 -16.44
N LYS A 134 -4.81 -23.88 -17.26
CA LYS A 134 -5.32 -25.24 -17.03
C LYS A 134 -4.48 -25.84 -15.91
N VAL A 135 -5.10 -26.00 -14.73
CA VAL A 135 -4.60 -26.93 -13.71
C VAL A 135 -4.79 -28.31 -14.33
N VAL A 136 -3.70 -28.87 -14.86
CA VAL A 136 -3.64 -30.29 -15.27
C VAL A 136 -3.29 -31.10 -14.04
#